data_AF-A0A1B6DZ42-F1
#
_entry.id   AF-A0A1B6DZ42-F1
#
_cell.length_a   1.000
_cell.length_b   1.000
_cell.length_c   1.000
_cell.angle_alpha   90.00
_cell.angle_beta   90.00
_cell.angle_gamma   90.00
#
_symmetry.space_group_name_H-M   'P 1'
#
loop_
_entity.id
_entity.type
_entity.pdbx_description
1 polymer ?
#
loop_
_entity_poly.entity_id
_entity_poly.type
_entity_poly.pdbx_seq_one_letter_code
_entity_poly.pdbx_strand_id
1 'polypeptide(L)'
;NPFCPEFEIKANERLGGIYLTPYMTFNCLVDSELDLITWSCSHCGLTAALNSLEKLQHLYQCQPESISLGDAASFTDEQPKKPNSEAYSCDTCKKVLYLTPIEILKHKRQHVL
;
A
#
# COMPACT_ATOMS: atom_id res chain seq x y z
N ASN A 1 -1.96 -8.33 -7.40
CA ASN A 1 -1.21 -8.44 -6.15
C ASN A 1 -0.69 -9.87 -6.00
N PRO A 2 0.62 -10.13 -6.14
CA PRO A 2 1.25 -11.46 -6.02
C PRO A 2 1.09 -12.16 -4.66
N PHE A 3 0.45 -11.50 -3.69
CA PHE A 3 0.09 -12.06 -2.39
C PHE A 3 -1.38 -12.54 -2.35
N CYS A 4 -2.14 -12.39 -3.43
CA CYS A 4 -3.50 -12.91 -3.55
C CYS A 4 -3.50 -14.26 -4.30
N PRO A 5 -4.27 -15.27 -3.85
CA PRO A 5 -4.28 -16.60 -4.47
C PRO A 5 -4.82 -16.60 -5.91
N GLU A 6 -5.69 -15.65 -6.27
CA GLU A 6 -6.25 -15.51 -7.61
C GLU A 6 -5.42 -14.59 -8.53
N PHE A 7 -4.18 -14.27 -8.14
CA PHE A 7 -3.37 -13.35 -8.93
C PHE A 7 -2.75 -14.00 -10.17
N GLU A 8 -3.17 -13.52 -11.33
CA GLU A 8 -2.58 -13.89 -12.61
C GLU A 8 -1.29 -13.09 -12.87
N ILE A 9 -0.17 -13.79 -13.02
CA ILE A 9 1.12 -13.17 -13.38
C ILE A 9 1.10 -12.88 -14.88
N LYS A 10 1.25 -11.60 -15.25
CA LYS A 10 1.35 -11.16 -16.65
C LYS A 10 2.69 -10.51 -16.91
N ALA A 11 3.35 -10.89 -17.99
CA ALA A 11 4.56 -10.20 -18.44
C ALA A 11 4.21 -8.79 -18.93
N ASN A 12 5.09 -7.83 -18.71
CA ASN A 12 4.97 -6.50 -19.28
C ASN A 12 5.82 -6.44 -20.56
N GLU A 13 5.18 -6.57 -21.72
CA GLU A 13 5.87 -6.60 -23.02
C GLU A 13 6.58 -5.27 -23.36
N ARG A 14 6.11 -4.16 -22.77
CA ARG A 14 6.67 -2.83 -23.06
C ARG A 14 7.90 -2.50 -22.21
N LEU A 15 7.85 -2.82 -20.92
CA LEU A 15 8.94 -2.51 -19.98
C LEU A 15 9.86 -3.71 -19.72
N GLY A 16 9.45 -4.93 -20.08
CA GLY A 16 10.03 -6.17 -19.56
C GLY A 16 9.53 -6.49 -18.15
N GLY A 17 9.88 -7.66 -17.63
CA GLY A 17 9.47 -8.10 -16.28
C GLY A 17 7.99 -8.50 -16.18
N ILE A 18 7.42 -8.43 -14.97
CA ILE A 18 6.04 -8.87 -14.66
C ILE A 18 5.21 -7.78 -13.99
N TYR A 19 3.93 -7.69 -14.29
CA TYR A 19 3.00 -6.83 -13.57
C TYR A 19 2.75 -7.38 -12.16
N LEU A 20 2.85 -6.51 -11.13
CA LEU A 20 2.35 -6.79 -9.77
C LEU A 20 0.97 -6.14 -9.54
N THR A 21 0.79 -4.97 -10.15
CA THR A 21 -0.46 -4.19 -10.25
C THR A 21 -0.51 -3.54 -11.64
N PRO A 22 -1.64 -2.96 -12.08
CA PRO A 22 -1.72 -2.30 -13.39
C PRO A 22 -0.69 -1.18 -13.61
N TYR A 23 -0.16 -0.60 -12.53
CA TYR A 23 0.76 0.53 -12.57
C TYR A 23 2.17 0.19 -12.05
N MET A 24 2.42 -1.06 -11.63
CA MET A 24 3.69 -1.46 -11.04
C MET A 24 4.21 -2.74 -11.70
N THR A 25 5.44 -2.67 -12.22
CA THR A 25 6.13 -3.77 -12.88
C THR A 25 7.37 -4.14 -12.08
N PHE A 26 7.58 -5.42 -11.85
CA PHE A 26 8.71 -5.98 -11.14
C PHE A 26 9.71 -6.59 -12.14
N ASN A 27 11.00 -6.49 -11.80
CA ASN A 27 12.10 -7.07 -12.59
C ASN A 27 12.13 -6.61 -14.06
N CYS A 28 11.78 -5.34 -14.33
CA CYS A 28 11.87 -4.73 -15.66
C CYS A 28 13.24 -4.11 -15.96
N LEU A 29 14.15 -4.12 -14.98
CA LEU A 29 15.52 -3.62 -15.14
C LEU A 29 16.47 -4.81 -15.13
N VAL A 30 17.48 -4.76 -16.01
CA VAL A 30 18.61 -5.70 -15.95
C VAL A 30 19.50 -5.24 -14.82
N ASP A 31 19.34 -5.89 -13.68
CA ASP A 31 20.19 -5.67 -12.54
C ASP A 31 21.41 -6.57 -12.71
N SER A 32 22.57 -5.95 -12.96
CA SER A 32 23.80 -6.65 -13.34
C SER A 32 24.41 -7.46 -12.19
N GLU A 33 23.88 -7.29 -10.97
CA GLU A 33 24.37 -7.92 -9.74
C GLU A 33 23.20 -8.42 -8.87
N LEU A 34 22.20 -9.07 -9.50
CA LEU A 34 21.33 -10.01 -8.78
C LEU A 34 22.13 -11.24 -8.39
N ASP A 35 23.15 -11.02 -7.57
CA ASP A 35 23.68 -12.06 -6.73
C ASP A 35 22.50 -12.62 -5.97
N LEU A 36 22.24 -13.89 -6.23
CA LEU A 36 21.38 -14.77 -5.45
C LEU A 36 21.99 -14.85 -4.04
N ILE A 37 21.93 -13.75 -3.30
CA ILE A 37 22.45 -13.62 -1.95
C ILE A 37 21.58 -14.55 -1.13
N THR A 38 22.21 -15.58 -0.57
CA THR A 38 21.58 -16.48 0.37
C THR A 38 21.01 -15.65 1.51
N TRP A 39 19.68 -15.65 1.60
CA TRP A 39 18.95 -14.95 2.63
C TRP A 39 18.48 -15.95 3.67
N SER A 40 18.63 -15.57 4.94
CA SER A 40 18.16 -16.36 6.08
C SER A 40 16.96 -15.68 6.75
N CYS A 41 15.86 -16.40 6.89
CA CYS A 41 14.69 -15.97 7.63
C CYS A 41 14.94 -16.04 9.14
N SER A 42 14.77 -14.93 9.86
CA SER A 42 14.92 -14.89 11.31
C SER A 42 13.79 -15.60 12.08
N HIS A 43 12.68 -15.94 11.42
CA HIS A 43 11.49 -16.53 12.05
C HIS A 43 11.48 -18.05 11.99
N CYS A 44 11.73 -18.64 10.83
CA CYS A 44 11.77 -20.10 10.66
C CYS A 44 13.19 -20.66 10.49
N GLY A 45 14.21 -19.80 10.38
CA GLY A 45 15.59 -20.21 10.13
C GLY A 45 15.88 -20.65 8.69
N LEU A 46 14.92 -20.51 7.76
CA LEU A 46 15.11 -20.90 6.36
C LEU A 46 16.25 -20.08 5.74
N THR A 47 17.29 -20.76 5.26
CA THR A 47 18.37 -20.14 4.48
C THR A 47 18.25 -20.60 3.04
N ALA A 48 17.94 -19.67 2.13
CA ALA A 48 17.76 -19.96 0.72
C ALA A 48 18.16 -18.75 -0.14
N ALA A 49 18.62 -19.00 -1.36
CA ALA A 49 18.82 -17.96 -2.35
C ALA A 49 17.47 -17.61 -2.98
N LEU A 50 16.82 -16.57 -2.45
CA LEU A 50 15.50 -16.10 -2.88
C LEU A 50 15.66 -14.75 -3.57
N ASN A 51 14.91 -14.54 -4.65
CA ASN A 51 14.76 -13.21 -5.20
C ASN A 51 13.94 -12.30 -4.26
N SER A 52 13.96 -10.99 -4.49
CA SER A 52 13.28 -10.03 -3.60
C SER A 52 11.78 -10.29 -3.47
N LEU A 53 11.11 -10.78 -4.53
CA LEU A 53 9.68 -11.08 -4.50
C LEU A 53 9.39 -12.34 -3.70
N GLU A 54 10.16 -13.41 -3.90
CA GLU A 54 10.08 -14.65 -3.14
C GLU A 54 10.34 -14.43 -1.65
N LYS A 55 11.31 -13.57 -1.32
CA LYS A 55 11.57 -13.16 0.07
C LYS A 55 10.34 -12.49 0.70
N LEU A 56 9.68 -11.58 -0.03
CA LEU A 56 8.46 -10.93 0.46
C LEU A 56 7.30 -11.93 0.63
N GLN A 57 7.13 -12.86 -0.30
CA GLN A 57 6.13 -13.93 -0.19
C GLN A 57 6.41 -14.83 1.01
N HIS A 58 7.67 -15.20 1.23
CA HIS A 58 8.07 -15.97 2.39
C HIS A 58 7.77 -15.19 3.68
N LEU A 59 8.13 -13.92 3.79
CA LEU A 59 7.84 -13.11 4.99
C LEU A 59 6.33 -12.99 5.25
N TYR A 60 5.53 -12.86 4.20
CA TYR A 60 4.07 -12.80 4.32
C TYR A 60 3.46 -14.11 4.85
N GLN A 61 4.00 -15.25 4.39
CA GLN A 61 3.51 -16.58 4.77
C GLN A 61 4.13 -17.10 6.09
N CYS A 62 5.37 -16.70 6.38
CA CYS A 62 6.17 -17.13 7.53
C CYS A 62 5.89 -16.24 8.75
N GLN A 63 4.63 -15.93 9.04
CA GLN A 63 4.24 -15.14 10.20
C GLN A 63 4.54 -15.88 11.51
N PRO A 64 5.35 -15.33 12.43
CA PRO A 64 5.09 -15.44 13.85
C PRO A 64 3.94 -14.49 14.21
N GLU A 65 3.15 -14.81 15.22
CA GLU A 65 1.95 -14.08 15.69
C GLU A 65 2.15 -12.57 16.07
N SER A 66 3.29 -11.94 15.75
CA SER A 66 3.66 -10.60 16.20
C SER A 66 4.05 -9.60 15.12
N ILE A 67 4.00 -9.95 13.83
CA ILE A 67 4.04 -8.94 12.76
C ILE A 67 2.63 -8.80 12.20
N SER A 68 1.75 -8.20 13.00
CA SER A 68 0.67 -7.42 12.43
C SER A 68 1.31 -6.53 11.36
N LEU A 69 0.85 -6.65 10.12
CA LEU A 69 1.01 -5.59 9.11
C LEU A 69 0.31 -4.34 9.66
N GLY A 70 0.93 -3.70 10.65
CA GLY A 70 0.42 -2.56 11.41
C GLY A 70 0.52 -1.25 10.65
N ASP A 71 0.74 -1.28 9.33
CA ASP A 71 0.69 -0.10 8.45
C ASP A 71 0.04 -0.40 7.09
N ALA A 72 -0.71 -1.50 6.97
CA ALA A 72 -1.63 -1.72 5.87
C ALA A 72 -2.99 -2.07 6.47
N ALA A 73 -3.87 -1.07 6.52
CA ALA A 73 -5.27 -1.19 6.91
C ALA A 73 -5.55 -1.37 8.40
N SER A 74 -5.25 -0.35 9.20
CA SER A 74 -6.19 0.07 10.25
C SER A 74 -7.46 0.63 9.58
N PHE A 75 -8.28 -0.25 8.99
CA PHE A 75 -9.72 0.01 8.87
C PHE A 75 -10.31 -0.26 10.25
N THR A 76 -9.99 0.61 11.21
CA THR A 76 -10.93 0.89 12.28
C THR A 76 -12.19 1.40 11.61
N ASP A 77 -13.31 0.79 11.98
CA ASP A 77 -14.68 1.19 11.70
C ASP A 77 -14.93 2.61 12.25
N GLU A 78 -14.32 3.59 11.61
CA GLU A 78 -14.60 5.00 11.76
C GLU A 78 -14.71 5.51 10.33
N GLN A 79 -15.94 5.89 9.98
CA GLN A 79 -16.40 6.40 8.68
C GLN A 79 -15.30 6.82 7.70
N PRO A 80 -15.38 6.44 6.40
CA PRO A 80 -14.33 6.67 5.42
C PRO A 80 -13.91 8.15 5.42
N LYS A 81 -12.83 8.45 6.14
CA LYS A 81 -12.19 9.77 6.14
C LYS A 81 -11.66 9.93 4.72
N LYS A 82 -12.34 10.74 3.93
CA LYS A 82 -11.95 10.99 2.53
C LYS A 82 -10.46 11.40 2.53
N PRO A 83 -9.64 10.87 1.61
CA PRO A 83 -8.25 11.25 1.53
C PRO A 83 -8.16 12.78 1.42
N ASN A 84 -7.28 13.38 2.22
CA ASN A 84 -7.07 14.84 2.30
C ASN A 84 -8.18 15.65 3.02
N SER A 85 -8.91 15.05 3.95
CA SER A 85 -9.83 15.78 4.84
C SER A 85 -9.08 16.37 6.03
N GLU A 86 -9.23 17.66 6.26
CA GLU A 86 -8.63 18.38 7.40
C GLU A 86 -9.72 18.92 8.34
N ALA A 87 -9.35 19.17 9.60
CA ALA A 87 -10.25 19.79 10.56
C ALA A 87 -10.42 21.27 10.22
N TYR A 88 -11.60 21.63 9.73
CA TYR A 88 -11.97 22.99 9.37
C TYR A 88 -12.94 23.59 10.40
N SER A 89 -12.53 24.67 11.05
CA SER A 89 -13.39 25.50 11.88
C SER A 89 -14.10 26.55 11.03
N CYS A 90 -15.43 26.50 10.94
CA CYS A 90 -16.20 27.52 10.23
C CYS A 90 -16.51 28.71 11.14
N ASP A 91 -16.14 29.93 10.74
CA ASP A 91 -16.44 31.16 11.48
C ASP A 91 -17.93 31.49 11.57
N THR A 92 -18.72 31.11 10.55
CA THR A 92 -20.15 31.42 10.48
C THR A 92 -20.99 30.50 11.36
N CYS A 93 -20.77 29.18 11.27
CA CYS A 93 -21.56 28.22 12.05
C CYS A 93 -20.87 27.76 13.34
N LYS A 94 -19.63 28.18 13.59
CA LYS A 94 -18.81 27.83 14.77
C LYS A 94 -18.72 26.32 15.03
N LYS A 95 -18.83 25.50 13.98
CA LYS A 95 -18.67 24.05 14.03
C LYS A 95 -17.30 23.66 13.50
N VAL A 96 -16.69 22.66 14.13
CA VAL A 96 -15.51 21.98 13.62
C VAL A 96 -15.99 20.83 12.74
N LEU A 97 -15.62 20.88 11.47
CA LEU A 97 -16.02 19.91 10.46
C LEU A 97 -14.77 19.29 9.83
N TYR A 98 -14.77 17.99 9.59
CA TYR A 98 -13.69 17.34 8.84
C TYR A 98 -14.07 17.32 7.36
N LEU A 99 -13.44 18.19 6.58
CA LEU A 99 -13.80 18.44 5.18
C LEU A 99 -12.55 18.44 4.30
N THR A 100 -12.69 18.02 3.05
CA THR A 100 -11.66 18.25 2.02
C THR A 100 -11.65 19.73 1.59
N PRO A 101 -10.57 20.25 0.97
CA PRO A 101 -10.52 21.63 0.49
C PRO A 101 -11.71 22.02 -0.42
N ILE A 102 -12.18 21.10 -1.27
CA ILE A 102 -13.35 21.32 -2.14
C ILE A 102 -14.64 21.45 -1.32
N GLU A 103 -14.78 20.65 -0.26
CA GLU A 103 -15.95 20.69 0.62
C GLU A 103 -15.97 21.94 1.50
N ILE A 104 -14.80 22.43 1.95
CA ILE A 104 -14.69 23.72 2.63
C ILE A 104 -15.21 24.85 1.73
N LEU A 105 -14.82 24.84 0.44
CA LEU A 105 -15.32 25.83 -0.53
C LEU A 105 -16.84 25.74 -0.72
N LYS A 106 -17.40 24.52 -0.84
CA LYS A 106 -18.86 24.32 -0.92
C LYS A 106 -19.58 24.79 0.35
N HIS A 107 -19.04 24.46 1.51
CA HIS A 107 -19.58 24.87 2.81
C HIS A 107 -19.61 26.39 2.96
N LYS A 108 -18.51 27.08 2.61
CA LYS A 108 -18.46 28.55 2.60
C LYS A 108 -19.53 29.14 1.69
N ARG A 109 -19.77 28.55 0.51
CA ARG A 109 -20.82 29.00 -0.40
C ARG A 109 -22.24 28.81 0.14
N GLN A 110 -22.48 27.81 0.99
CA GLN A 110 -23.79 27.58 1.62
C GLN A 110 -24.18 28.67 2.62
N HIS A 111 -23.22 29.42 3.16
CA HIS A 111 -23.49 30.56 4.06
C HIS A 111 -23.67 31.90 3.34
N VAL A 112 -23.39 31.93 2.04
CA VAL A 112 -23.49 33.15 1.20
C VAL A 112 -24.79 33.15 0.37
N LEU A 113 -25.54 32.04 0.39
CA LEU A 113 -26.92 31.95 -0.09
C LEU A 113 -27.90 32.30 1.03
#